data_AF-A0ABD1FPH4-F1
#
_entry.id   AF-A0ABD1FPH4-F1
#
_cell.length_a   1.000
_cell.length_b   1.000
_cell.length_c   1.000
_cell.angle_alpha   90.00
_cell.angle_beta   90.00
_cell.angle_gamma   90.00
#
_symmetry.space_group_name_H-M   'P 1'
#
loop_
_entity.id
_entity.type
_entity.pdbx_description
1 polymer ?
#
loop_
_entity_poly.entity_id
_entity_poly.type
_entity_poly.pdbx_seq_one_letter_code
_entity_poly.pdbx_strand_id
1 'polypeptide(L)' 'MCFLGCDEDEMEVARQQAPGSCPYCGGKVQAFDLISRWRFCFLPIGFRFKRKYFCSLCSRRLVLYDF' A
#
# COMPACT_ATOMS: atom_id res chain seq x y z
N MET A 1 20.06 8.85 25.80
CA MET A 1 18.59 8.94 25.83
C MET A 1 18.10 8.88 24.40
N CYS A 2 17.76 7.69 23.89
CA CYS A 2 17.27 7.57 22.51
C CYS A 2 15.75 7.81 22.53
N PHE A 3 15.35 9.00 22.08
CA PHE A 3 13.99 9.33 21.70
C PHE A 3 13.56 8.31 20.63
N LEU A 4 12.49 7.56 20.87
CA LEU A 4 12.00 6.50 20.01
C LEU A 4 11.60 7.05 18.62
N GLY A 5 12.56 7.11 17.69
CA GLY A 5 12.28 7.27 16.28
C GLY A 5 11.77 5.94 15.73
N CYS A 6 10.45 5.81 15.60
CA CYS A 6 9.85 4.80 14.74
C CYS A 6 9.88 5.34 13.32
N ASP A 7 10.75 4.78 12.48
CA ASP A 7 10.77 5.07 11.05
C ASP A 7 10.04 3.95 10.31
N GLU A 8 8.96 4.32 9.61
CA GLU A 8 8.24 3.45 8.68
C GLU A 8 8.72 3.74 7.24
N ASP A 9 9.53 2.84 6.70
CA ASP A 9 9.88 2.87 5.27
C ASP A 9 8.80 2.13 4.48
N GLU A 10 8.07 2.81 3.58
CA GLU A 10 7.20 2.15 2.59
C GLU A 10 7.96 1.94 1.27
N MET A 11 8.13 0.70 0.85
CA MET A 11 8.77 0.33 -0.41
C MET A 11 7.74 -0.27 -1.38
N GLU A 12 7.67 0.24 -2.61
CA GLU A 12 6.85 -0.36 -3.66
C GLU A 12 7.51 -1.66 -4.15
N VAL A 13 6.79 -2.77 -4.07
CA VAL A 13 7.32 -4.08 -4.50
C VAL A 13 6.77 -4.47 -5.85
N ALA A 14 5.47 -4.30 -6.05
CA ALA A 14 4.84 -4.68 -7.30
C ALA A 14 3.62 -3.82 -7.59
N ARG A 15 3.41 -3.57 -8.88
CA ARG A 15 2.16 -3.03 -9.42
C ARG A 15 1.50 -4.15 -10.20
N GLN A 16 0.31 -4.54 -9.78
CA GLN A 16 -0.44 -5.65 -10.33
C GLN A 16 -1.78 -5.13 -10.85
N GLN A 17 -2.27 -5.64 -11.98
CA GLN A 17 -3.65 -5.33 -12.37
C GLN A 17 -4.61 -6.13 -11.48
N ALA A 18 -5.51 -5.43 -10.80
CA ALA A 18 -6.51 -6.06 -9.95
C ALA A 18 -7.74 -6.42 -10.77
N PRO A 19 -8.39 -7.56 -10.49
CA PRO A 19 -9.71 -7.84 -11.04
C PRO A 19 -10.72 -6.84 -10.49
N GLY A 20 -11.58 -6.32 -11.36
CA GLY A 20 -12.64 -5.39 -11.00
C GLY A 20 -12.54 -4.04 -11.70
N SER A 21 -13.59 -3.24 -11.53
CA SER A 21 -13.75 -1.93 -12.15
C SER A 21 -13.97 -0.87 -11.08
N CYS A 22 -13.47 0.34 -11.33
CA CYS A 22 -13.67 1.47 -10.45
C CYS A 22 -15.18 1.80 -10.36
N PRO A 23 -15.77 1.85 -9.15
CA PRO A 23 -17.20 2.15 -9.00
C PRO A 23 -17.56 3.57 -9.42
N TYR A 24 -16.58 4.47 -9.56
CA TYR A 24 -16.81 5.87 -9.94
C TYR A 24 -16.79 6.11 -11.44
N CYS A 25 -15.94 5.41 -12.20
CA CYS A 25 -15.75 5.68 -13.63
C CYS A 25 -15.77 4.42 -14.52
N GLY A 26 -15.94 3.23 -13.94
CA GLY A 26 -15.89 1.95 -14.67
C GLY A 26 -14.49 1.55 -15.17
N GLY A 27 -13.46 2.34 -14.84
CA GLY A 27 -12.08 2.11 -15.29
C GLY A 27 -11.41 0.91 -14.62
N LYS A 28 -10.32 0.43 -15.23
CA LYS A 28 -9.52 -0.67 -14.67
C LYS A 28 -8.91 -0.28 -13.32
N VAL A 29 -8.78 -1.26 -12.43
CA VAL A 29 -8.16 -1.11 -11.12
C VAL A 29 -6.75 -1.70 -11.13
N GLN A 30 -5.78 -0.97 -10.60
CA GLN A 30 -4.45 -1.45 -10.28
C GLN A 30 -4.32 -1.66 -8.78
N ALA A 31 -3.78 -2.80 -8.39
CA ALA A 31 -3.25 -3.05 -7.06
C ALA A 31 -1.78 -2.64 -7.00
N PHE A 32 -1.44 -1.94 -5.93
CA PHE A 32 -0.10 -1.52 -5.55
C PHE A 32 0.25 -2.27 -4.27
N ASP A 33 1.17 -3.21 -4.41
CA ASP A 33 1.67 -4.03 -3.33
C ASP A 33 2.92 -3.36 -2.76
N LEU A 34 2.79 -2.88 -1.52
CA LEU A 34 3.82 -2.16 -0.78
C LEU A 34 4.31 -3.00 0.39
N ILE A 35 5.62 -3.07 0.59
CA ILE A 35 6.21 -3.59 1.81
C ILE A 35 6.59 -2.41 2.69
N SER A 36 5.95 -2.32 3.85
CA SER A 36 6.32 -1.38 4.90
C SER A 36 7.32 -2.05 5.85
N ARG A 37 8.56 -1.59 5.85
CA ARG A 37 9.60 -2.05 6.77
C ARG A 37 9.60 -1.16 8.00
N TRP A 38 9.30 -1.75 9.14
CA TRP A 38 9.37 -1.07 10.43
C TRP A 38 10.78 -1.18 10.99
N ARG A 39 11.43 -0.04 11.18
CA ARG A 39 12.75 0.03 11.83
C ARG A 39 12.61 0.79 13.14
N PHE A 40 13.24 0.25 14.17
CA PHE A 40 13.27 0.91 15.46
C PHE A 40 14.70 1.03 15.94
N CYS A 41 15.14 2.27 16.06
CA CYS A 41 16.53 2.67 16.32
C CYS A 41 17.50 2.13 15.26
N PHE A 42 17.76 0.81 15.22
CA PHE A 42 18.62 0.13 14.23
C PHE A 42 18.20 -1.33 13.97
N LEU A 43 17.15 -1.82 14.63
CA LEU A 43 16.69 -3.20 14.52
C LEU A 43 15.51 -3.26 13.54
N PRO A 44 15.56 -4.12 12.51
CA PRO A 44 14.39 -4.40 11.69
C PRO A 44 13.38 -5.17 12.55
N ILE A 45 12.27 -4.51 12.93
CA ILE A 45 11.22 -5.16 13.73
C ILE A 45 10.42 -6.14 12.87
N GLY A 46 10.20 -5.80 11.61
CA GLY A 46 9.48 -6.67 10.69
C GLY A 46 9.03 -5.97 9.42
N PHE A 47 8.46 -6.76 8.52
CA PHE A 47 7.90 -6.31 7.26
C PHE A 47 6.38 -6.46 7.32
N ARG A 48 5.64 -5.38 7.08
CA ARG A 48 4.19 -5.40 6.87
C ARG A 48 3.89 -5.27 5.40
N PHE A 49 3.19 -6.25 4.85
CA PHE A 49 2.67 -6.16 3.49
C PHE A 49 1.37 -5.34 3.51
N LYS A 50 1.32 -4.27 2.71
CA LYS A 50 0.15 -3.40 2.52
C LYS A 50 -0.22 -3.41 1.04
N ARG A 51 -1.47 -3.72 0.73
CA ARG A 51 -1.99 -3.62 -0.64
C ARG A 51 -2.91 -2.42 -0.76
N LYS A 52 -2.58 -1.47 -1.63
CA LYS A 52 -3.39 -0.29 -1.95
C LYS A 52 -4.00 -0.49 -3.34
N TYR A 53 -5.22 -0.02 -3.58
CA TYR A 53 -5.86 -0.11 -4.90
C TYR A 53 -6.04 1.29 -5.47
N PHE A 54 -5.83 1.44 -6.78
CA PHE A 54 -5.96 2.71 -7.49
C PHE A 54 -6.64 2.48 -8.83
N CYS A 55 -7.47 3.42 -9.27
CA CYS A 55 -7.99 3.39 -10.64
C CYS A 55 -6.93 3.94 -11.61
N SER A 56 -6.68 3.24 -12.73
CA SER A 56 -5.75 3.71 -13.75
C SER A 56 -6.27 4.89 -14.58
N LEU A 57 -7.57 5.20 -14.51
CA LEU A 57 -8.18 6.29 -15.27
C LEU A 57 -8.31 7.56 -14.42
N CYS A 58 -8.93 7.47 -13.25
CA CYS A 58 -9.19 8.63 -12.40
C CYS A 58 -8.14 8.81 -11.29
N SER A 59 -7.13 7.93 -11.21
CA SER A 59 -6.07 7.93 -10.20
C SER A 59 -6.58 7.94 -8.75
N ARG A 60 -7.86 7.63 -8.54
CA ARG A 60 -8.47 7.59 -7.20
C ARG A 60 -8.03 6.33 -6.48
N ARG A 61 -7.70 6.50 -5.19
CA ARG A 61 -7.47 5.40 -4.26
C ARG A 61 -8.79 4.70 -3.96
N LEU A 62 -8.78 3.38 -4.10
CA LEU A 62 -9.89 2.48 -3.82
C LEU A 62 -9.57 1.72 -2.52
N VAL A 63 -10.58 1.58 -1.66
CA VAL A 63 -10.51 0.83 -0.41
C VAL A 63 -11.53 -0.30 -0.53
N LEU A 64 -11.07 -1.55 -0.38
CA LEU A 64 -11.98 -2.69 -0.30
C LEU A 64 -12.59 -2.70 1.10
N TYR A 65 -13.92 -2.57 1.16
CA TYR A 65 -14.68 -2.88 2.36
C TYR A 65 -15.17 -4.33 2.20
N ASP A 66 -14.59 -5.23 2.99
CA ASP A 66 -15.12 -6.59 3.17
C ASP A 66 -16.33 -6.48 4.10
N PHE A 67 -17.50 -6.99 3.70
CA PHE A 67 -18.78 -6.88 4.42
C PHE A 67 -19.10 -8.18 5.16
#